data_AF-A0A0W0FNW0-F1
#
_entry.id   AF-A0A0W0FNW0-F1
#
_cell.length_a   1.000
_cell.length_b   1.000
_cell.length_c   1.000
_cell.angle_alpha   90.00
_cell.angle_beta   90.00
_cell.angle_gamma   90.00
#
_symmetry.space_group_name_H-M   'P 1'
#
loop_
_entity.id
_entity.type
_entity.pdbx_description
1 polymer ?
#
loop_
_entity_poly.entity_id
_entity_poly.type
_entity_poly.pdbx_seq_one_letter_code
_entity_poly.pdbx_strand_id
1 'polypeptide(L)'
;METGYDDEALIKFFKKGLSESLVNKIMLQTDGVPETLNDWFKLAIQYDNQYKFAMAQKKKRIGRESVKLKIARKTEETTIGRIEPLSESDRWDYIAQGKCFRCTKLGHISRECPLKGQPSILPKP
;
A
#
# COMPACT_ATOMS: atom_id res chain seq x y z
N MET A 1 23.85 -38.73 -3.72
CA MET A 1 23.38 -38.20 -5.02
C MET A 1 24.03 -36.84 -5.20
N GLU A 2 25.25 -36.82 -5.70
CA GLU A 2 25.97 -35.57 -6.04
C GLU A 2 25.77 -35.36 -7.53
N THR A 3 24.77 -34.56 -7.90
CA THR A 3 24.60 -34.14 -9.29
C THR A 3 25.76 -33.20 -9.60
N GLY A 4 26.80 -33.71 -10.27
CA GLY A 4 28.00 -32.97 -10.69
C GLY A 4 27.72 -31.93 -11.78
N TYR A 5 26.75 -31.05 -11.55
CA TYR A 5 26.60 -29.82 -12.31
C TYR A 5 27.52 -28.78 -11.68
N ASP A 6 28.36 -28.12 -12.47
CA ASP A 6 29.21 -27.03 -11.99
C ASP A 6 28.32 -25.95 -11.33
N ASP A 7 28.38 -25.87 -10.01
CA ASP A 7 27.67 -24.85 -9.22
C ASP A 7 27.99 -23.44 -9.76
N GLU A 8 29.20 -23.25 -10.28
CA GLU A 8 29.62 -22.00 -10.94
C GLU A 8 28.76 -21.66 -12.18
N ALA A 9 28.41 -22.65 -13.00
CA ALA A 9 27.55 -22.45 -14.16
C ALA A 9 26.12 -22.12 -13.73
N LEU A 10 25.60 -22.81 -12.70
CA LEU A 10 24.28 -22.53 -12.14
C LEU A 10 24.20 -21.12 -11.54
N ILE A 11 25.25 -20.69 -10.82
CA ILE A 11 25.35 -19.34 -10.28
C ILE A 11 25.35 -18.30 -11.41
N LYS A 12 26.05 -18.54 -12.53
CA LYS A 12 26.03 -17.64 -13.70
C LYS A 12 24.63 -17.46 -14.28
N PHE A 13 23.89 -18.56 -14.48
CA PHE A 13 22.51 -18.49 -14.97
C PHE A 13 21.58 -17.79 -13.96
N PHE A 14 21.73 -18.10 -12.67
CA PHE A 14 20.93 -17.50 -11.61
C PHE A 14 21.16 -15.99 -11.51
N LYS A 15 22.42 -15.54 -11.56
CA LYS A 15 22.78 -14.12 -11.61
C LYS A 15 22.09 -13.38 -12.76
N LYS A 16 22.00 -14.00 -13.94
CA LYS A 16 21.36 -13.40 -15.12
C LYS A 16 19.83 -13.23 -14.95
N GLY A 17 19.20 -14.04 -14.10
CA GLY A 17 17.77 -13.95 -13.79
C GLY A 17 17.43 -12.95 -12.68
N LEU A 18 18.41 -12.50 -11.91
CA LEU A 18 18.23 -11.51 -10.84
C LEU A 18 18.36 -10.07 -11.39
N SER A 19 17.76 -9.12 -10.68
CA SER A 19 17.98 -7.70 -11.00
C SER A 19 19.42 -7.31 -10.69
N GLU A 20 20.01 -6.47 -11.54
CA GLU A 20 21.41 -6.05 -11.42
C GLU A 20 21.70 -5.37 -10.07
N SER A 21 20.73 -4.63 -9.53
CA SER A 21 20.82 -4.04 -8.19
C SER A 21 20.88 -5.09 -7.07
N LEU A 22 20.16 -6.20 -7.19
CA LEU A 22 20.22 -7.30 -6.23
C LEU A 22 21.54 -8.05 -6.34
N VAL A 23 22.01 -8.34 -7.56
CA VAL A 23 23.31 -9.01 -7.78
C VAL A 23 24.44 -8.17 -7.20
N ASN A 24 24.49 -6.87 -7.51
CA ASN A 24 25.52 -5.97 -6.98
C ASN A 24 25.46 -5.89 -5.45
N LYS A 25 24.25 -5.86 -4.86
CA LYS A 25 24.09 -5.83 -3.41
C LYS A 25 24.60 -7.11 -2.73
N ILE A 26 24.41 -8.27 -3.35
CA ILE A 26 24.94 -9.56 -2.87
C ILE A 26 26.46 -9.61 -3.05
N MET A 27 26.99 -9.16 -4.20
CA MET A 27 28.44 -9.16 -4.47
C MET A 27 29.22 -8.18 -3.59
N LEU A 28 28.59 -7.10 -3.12
CA LEU A 28 29.20 -6.07 -2.26
C LEU A 28 29.00 -6.35 -0.76
N GLN A 29 28.54 -7.55 -0.38
CA GLN A 29 28.47 -7.93 1.03
C GLN A 29 29.86 -7.98 1.69
N THR A 30 29.91 -7.60 2.96
CA THR A 30 31.13 -7.60 3.78
C THR A 30 31.62 -9.00 4.12
N ASP A 31 30.73 -10.00 4.08
CA ASP A 31 30.98 -11.36 4.56
C ASP A 31 31.64 -12.26 3.50
N GLY A 32 31.97 -11.71 2.32
CA GLY A 32 32.59 -12.42 1.20
C GLY A 32 31.60 -12.75 0.08
N VAL A 33 32.15 -13.10 -1.10
CA VAL A 33 31.35 -13.48 -2.27
C VAL A 33 30.77 -14.88 -2.02
N PRO A 34 29.46 -15.11 -2.20
CA PRO A 34 28.89 -16.44 -2.01
C PRO A 34 29.41 -17.39 -3.09
N GLU A 35 29.95 -18.53 -2.68
CA GLU A 35 30.53 -19.53 -3.59
C GLU A 35 29.56 -20.66 -3.93
N THR A 36 28.54 -20.89 -3.08
CA THR A 36 27.52 -21.91 -3.32
C THR A 36 26.23 -21.32 -3.87
N LEU A 37 25.58 -22.06 -4.76
CA LEU A 37 24.27 -21.68 -5.31
C LEU A 37 23.22 -21.47 -4.20
N ASN A 38 23.29 -22.27 -3.14
CA ASN A 38 22.37 -22.18 -2.01
C ASN A 38 22.52 -20.86 -1.24
N ASP A 39 23.75 -20.38 -1.05
CA ASP A 39 23.98 -19.10 -0.39
C ASP A 39 23.51 -17.93 -1.26
N TRP A 40 23.72 -18.01 -2.57
CA TRP A 40 23.10 -17.08 -3.53
C TRP A 40 21.58 -17.01 -3.40
N PHE A 41 20.91 -18.15 -3.29
CA PHE A 41 19.45 -18.18 -3.09
C PHE A 41 19.03 -17.53 -1.78
N LYS A 42 19.64 -17.90 -0.66
CA LYS A 42 19.31 -17.34 0.67
C LYS A 42 19.43 -15.82 0.68
N LEU A 43 20.53 -15.32 0.14
CA LEU A 43 20.82 -13.88 0.10
C LEU A 43 19.88 -13.14 -0.84
N ALA A 44 19.59 -13.69 -2.03
CA ALA A 44 18.64 -13.11 -2.96
C ALA A 44 17.23 -12.99 -2.35
N ILE A 45 16.75 -14.05 -1.68
CA ILE A 45 15.45 -14.04 -0.99
C ILE A 45 15.44 -12.98 0.13
N GLN A 46 16.49 -12.94 0.95
CA GLN A 46 16.60 -11.98 2.03
C GLN A 46 16.54 -10.53 1.51
N TYR A 47 17.30 -10.21 0.47
CA TYR A 47 17.35 -8.87 -0.08
C TYR A 47 16.08 -8.48 -0.84
N ASP A 48 15.45 -9.40 -1.57
CA ASP A 48 14.17 -9.14 -2.23
C ASP A 48 13.06 -8.87 -1.21
N ASN A 49 13.03 -9.63 -0.11
CA ASN A 49 12.10 -9.40 1.00
C ASN A 49 12.34 -8.04 1.67
N GLN A 50 13.61 -7.66 1.88
CA GLN A 50 13.96 -6.32 2.38
C GLN A 50 13.47 -5.23 1.42
N TYR A 51 13.64 -5.41 0.11
CA TYR A 51 13.18 -4.46 -0.89
C TYR A 51 11.65 -4.32 -0.86
N LYS A 52 10.92 -5.44 -0.85
CA LYS A 52 9.45 -5.46 -0.72
C LYS A 52 8.99 -4.76 0.57
N PHE A 53 9.66 -5.01 1.69
CA PHE A 53 9.36 -4.35 2.96
C PHE A 53 9.62 -2.84 2.91
N ALA A 54 10.75 -2.40 2.36
CA ALA A 54 11.08 -0.99 2.19
C ALA A 54 10.07 -0.28 1.28
N MET A 55 9.66 -0.92 0.18
CA MET A 55 8.63 -0.39 -0.72
C MET A 55 7.26 -0.31 -0.03
N ALA A 56 6.88 -1.31 0.76
CA ALA A 56 5.64 -1.29 1.54
C ALA A 56 5.63 -0.17 2.60
N GLN A 57 6.76 0.04 3.31
CA GLN A 57 6.91 1.15 4.23
C GLN A 57 6.85 2.51 3.54
N LYS A 58 7.49 2.65 2.37
CA LYS A 58 7.41 3.87 1.55
C LYS A 58 5.97 4.17 1.13
N LYS A 59 5.20 3.16 0.70
CA LYS A 59 3.77 3.32 0.36
C LYS A 59 2.94 3.77 1.58
N LYS A 60 3.21 3.22 2.77
CA LYS A 60 2.57 3.68 4.02
C LYS A 60 2.96 5.12 4.38
N ARG A 61 4.20 5.54 4.14
CA ARG A 61 4.63 6.93 4.36
C ARG A 61 3.96 7.88 3.38
N ILE A 62 3.95 7.57 2.08
CA ILE A 62 3.26 8.38 1.06
C ILE A 62 1.76 8.47 1.37
N GLY A 63 1.12 7.36 1.77
CA GLY A 63 -0.28 7.38 2.21
C GLY A 63 -0.52 8.18 3.50
N ARG A 64 0.43 8.18 4.44
CA ARG A 64 0.36 9.01 5.67
C ARG A 64 0.69 10.48 5.41
N GLU A 65 1.56 10.78 4.46
CA GLU A 65 1.96 12.13 4.05
C GLU A 65 0.80 12.83 3.33
N SER A 66 0.02 12.11 2.51
CA SER A 66 -1.26 12.62 2.01
C SER A 66 -2.32 12.83 3.10
N VAL A 67 -2.17 12.21 4.28
CA VAL A 67 -3.12 12.32 5.41
C VAL A 67 -2.69 13.36 6.45
N LYS A 68 -1.39 13.70 6.55
CA LYS A 68 -0.88 14.66 7.53
C LYS A 68 -0.50 15.98 6.88
N LEU A 69 -1.51 16.85 6.68
CA LEU A 69 -1.43 18.32 6.86
C LEU A 69 -2.81 18.95 6.63
N LYS A 70 -3.74 18.73 7.57
CA LYS A 70 -4.80 19.70 7.89
C LYS A 70 -4.98 19.78 9.40
N ILE A 71 -3.90 20.17 10.09
CA ILE A 71 -3.99 20.70 11.45
C ILE A 71 -3.93 22.22 11.30
N ALA A 72 -5.04 22.86 11.69
CA ALA A 72 -5.23 24.28 11.99
C ALA A 72 -5.01 25.32 10.85
N ARG A 73 -6.12 25.69 10.21
CA ARG A 73 -6.52 27.11 10.15
C ARG A 73 -8.02 27.20 10.37
N LYS A 74 -8.39 27.53 11.60
CA LYS A 74 -9.67 28.12 11.94
C LYS A 74 -9.69 29.50 11.28
N THR A 75 -10.45 29.65 10.21
CA THR A 75 -10.98 30.95 9.79
C THR A 75 -12.42 30.72 9.41
N GLU A 76 -13.27 31.27 10.27
CA GLU A 76 -14.68 31.58 10.14
C GLU A 76 -15.13 31.77 8.67
N GLU A 77 -16.26 31.12 8.33
CA GLU A 77 -17.31 31.50 7.37
C GLU A 77 -16.88 31.98 5.97
N THR A 78 -17.33 31.35 4.89
CA THR A 78 -18.65 31.62 4.28
C THR A 78 -18.96 30.54 3.22
N THR A 79 -20.26 30.30 3.00
CA THR A 79 -20.91 29.80 1.77
C THR A 79 -20.77 28.31 1.34
N ILE A 80 -21.86 27.57 1.68
CA ILE A 80 -22.57 26.55 0.87
C ILE A 80 -21.85 25.22 0.59
N GLY A 81 -22.21 24.21 1.39
CA GLY A 81 -22.64 22.91 0.85
C GLY A 81 -21.58 21.85 0.53
N ARG A 82 -20.46 21.78 1.25
CA ARG A 82 -19.49 20.68 1.10
C ARG A 82 -19.60 19.71 2.29
N ILE A 83 -20.19 18.54 2.04
CA ILE A 83 -20.24 17.41 2.97
C ILE A 83 -18.79 17.08 3.39
N GLU A 84 -18.52 17.04 4.70
CA GLU A 84 -17.22 16.60 5.20
C GLU A 84 -16.91 15.19 4.69
N PRO A 85 -15.67 14.91 4.23
CA PRO A 85 -15.29 13.55 3.90
C PRO A 85 -15.39 12.67 5.15
N LEU A 86 -16.34 11.72 5.16
CA LEU A 86 -16.45 10.70 6.21
C LEU A 86 -15.10 10.00 6.40
N SER A 87 -14.78 9.66 7.66
CA SER A 87 -13.56 8.90 7.99
C SER A 87 -13.54 7.57 7.22
N GLU A 88 -12.35 7.06 6.89
CA GLU A 88 -12.22 5.79 6.17
C GLU A 88 -12.89 4.62 6.91
N SER A 89 -12.96 4.68 8.25
CA SER A 89 -13.68 3.72 9.08
C SER A 89 -15.20 3.79 8.84
N ASP A 90 -15.77 4.99 8.94
CA ASP A 90 -17.22 5.20 8.74
C ASP A 90 -17.64 4.84 7.33
N ARG A 91 -16.76 5.07 6.34
CA ARG A 91 -17.01 4.69 4.96
C ARG A 91 -17.17 3.18 4.83
N TRP A 92 -16.33 2.38 5.49
CA TRP A 92 -16.46 0.92 5.45
C TRP A 92 -17.74 0.45 6.16
N ASP A 93 -18.07 1.04 7.31
CA ASP A 93 -19.31 0.74 8.03
C ASP A 93 -20.56 1.02 7.21
N TYR A 94 -20.58 2.11 6.45
CA TYR A 94 -21.69 2.44 5.57
C TYR A 94 -21.84 1.46 4.41
N ILE A 95 -20.71 0.99 3.85
CA ILE A 95 -20.73 -0.05 2.81
C ILE A 95 -21.21 -1.38 3.39
N ALA A 96 -20.65 -1.78 4.54
CA ALA A 96 -20.99 -3.03 5.23
C ALA A 96 -22.48 -3.06 5.64
N GLN A 97 -23.02 -1.93 6.09
CA GLN A 97 -24.41 -1.80 6.51
C GLN A 97 -25.35 -1.45 5.35
N GLY A 98 -24.84 -1.19 4.13
CA GLY A 98 -25.67 -0.78 2.99
C GLY A 98 -26.42 0.54 3.24
N LYS A 99 -25.79 1.47 3.97
CA LYS A 99 -26.34 2.80 4.27
C LYS A 99 -26.10 3.75 3.11
N CYS A 100 -27.11 4.52 2.76
CA CYS A 100 -27.00 5.60 1.79
C CYS A 100 -26.11 6.73 2.32
N PHE A 101 -25.05 7.11 1.60
CA PHE A 101 -24.17 8.22 2.00
C PHE A 101 -24.82 9.60 1.91
N ARG A 102 -26.05 9.70 1.37
CA ARG A 102 -26.77 10.97 1.22
C ARG A 102 -27.82 11.21 2.30
N CYS A 103 -28.51 10.16 2.75
CA CYS A 103 -29.62 10.27 3.70
C CYS A 103 -29.53 9.29 4.88
N THR A 104 -28.42 8.55 5.00
CA THR A 104 -28.11 7.57 6.06
C THR A 104 -29.11 6.43 6.25
N LYS A 105 -30.12 6.32 5.36
CA LYS A 105 -31.09 5.22 5.38
C LYS A 105 -30.50 3.96 4.76
N LEU A 106 -30.94 2.82 5.28
CA LEU A 106 -30.56 1.49 4.80
C LEU A 106 -31.34 1.13 3.52
N GLY A 107 -30.80 0.18 2.75
CA GLY A 107 -31.51 -0.44 1.63
C GLY A 107 -31.33 0.23 0.26
N HIS A 108 -30.51 1.29 0.17
CA HIS A 108 -30.14 1.89 -1.11
C HIS A 108 -28.81 2.64 -0.99
N ILE A 109 -28.09 2.80 -2.12
CA ILE A 109 -26.90 3.65 -2.19
C ILE A 109 -27.24 5.05 -2.71
N SER A 110 -26.30 6.00 -2.59
CA SER A 110 -26.52 7.41 -2.97
C SER A 110 -27.02 7.64 -4.40
N ARG A 111 -26.74 6.71 -5.32
CA ARG A 111 -27.19 6.75 -6.72
C ARG A 111 -28.69 6.49 -6.87
N GLU A 112 -29.24 5.67 -5.98
CA GLU A 112 -30.63 5.22 -5.94
C GLU A 112 -31.43 5.98 -4.86
N CYS A 113 -30.81 7.01 -4.26
CA CYS A 113 -31.46 7.77 -3.21
C CYS A 113 -32.67 8.52 -3.78
N PRO A 114 -33.88 8.31 -3.23
CA PRO A 114 -35.09 8.99 -3.69
C PRO A 114 -35.02 10.51 -3.46
N LEU A 115 -34.09 10.98 -2.62
CA LEU A 115 -33.83 12.40 -2.35
C LEU A 115 -32.78 13.00 -3.30
N LYS A 116 -32.59 12.44 -4.50
CA LYS A 116 -31.60 12.89 -5.49
C LYS A 116 -31.96 14.30 -6.02
N GLY A 117 -31.57 15.33 -5.28
CA GLY A 117 -31.81 16.73 -5.64
C GLY A 117 -32.03 17.69 -4.47
N GLN A 118 -32.27 17.17 -3.26
CA GLN A 118 -32.43 18.03 -2.07
C GLN A 118 -31.11 18.22 -1.30
N PRO A 119 -30.93 19.37 -0.62
CA PRO A 119 -29.83 19.55 0.30
C PRO A 119 -29.91 18.46 1.39
N SER A 120 -28.78 17.83 1.69
CA SER A 120 -28.69 16.77 2.70
C SER A 120 -29.13 17.31 4.06
N ILE A 121 -30.34 16.94 4.49
CA ILE A 121 -30.82 17.18 5.86
C ILE A 121 -30.23 16.05 6.72
N LEU A 122 -28.94 16.15 7.03
CA LEU A 122 -28.37 15.41 8.13
C LEU A 122 -28.73 16.17 9.41
N PRO A 123 -29.49 15.59 10.36
CA PRO A 123 -29.60 16.19 11.68
C PRO A 123 -28.21 16.16 12.32
N LYS A 124 -27.70 17.35 12.65
CA LYS A 124 -26.44 17.54 13.36
C LYS A 124 -26.67 17.06 14.81
N PRO A 125 -25.88 16.11 15.34
CA PRO A 125 -25.89 15.82 16.77
C PRO A 125 -25.36 17.00 17.58
#